data_AF-A0A2U9CNJ8-F1
#
_entry.id   AF-A0A2U9CNJ8-F1
#
_cell.length_a   1.000
_cell.length_b   1.000
_cell.length_c   1.000
_cell.angle_alpha   90.00
_cell.angle_beta   90.00
_cell.angle_gamma   90.00
#
_symmetry.space_group_name_H-M   'P 1'
#
loop_
_entity.id
_entity.type
_entity.pdbx_description
1 polymer ?
#
loop_
_entity_poly.entity_id
_entity_poly.type
_entity_poly.pdbx_seq_one_letter_code
_entity_poly.pdbx_strand_id
1 'polypeptide(L)'
;MSSSMELWTVCLSLFINHGFAGKMKIVEEPNTFGLNNHFMAQGSRLQPKATPSPASGPVHLHRLAGKCFSLTESTYKYEFCPFHNVTQHEQSFRWNAYSGILGIWQEWEMANNTYTGMWMRDGDTCGTRNRETKVIFVCSTSSKLAQVSEPSTCVYSLIFETPLVCHPHSLLVYPTLTEKLQGEWDEAEQARYEGLITEQVEQFG
;
A
#
# COMPACT_ATOMS: atom_id res chain seq x y z
N MET A 1 8.39 -77.66 -68.91
CA MET A 1 8.05 -78.06 -67.52
C MET A 1 8.66 -77.03 -66.59
N SER A 2 8.01 -76.42 -65.62
CA SER A 2 6.63 -76.40 -65.13
C SER A 2 6.67 -75.48 -63.92
N SER A 3 5.71 -74.56 -63.79
CA SER A 3 5.21 -73.99 -62.52
C SER A 3 6.22 -73.16 -61.69
N SER A 4 5.87 -72.16 -60.89
CA SER A 4 4.59 -71.66 -60.39
C SER A 4 4.80 -70.20 -60.00
N MET A 5 3.71 -69.45 -60.10
CA MET A 5 3.52 -68.12 -59.52
C MET A 5 3.79 -68.15 -58.00
N GLU A 6 4.57 -67.20 -57.50
CA GLU A 6 4.62 -66.88 -56.07
C GLU A 6 4.40 -65.37 -55.91
N LEU A 7 3.30 -65.09 -55.21
CA LEU A 7 2.69 -63.80 -54.97
C LEU A 7 3.55 -63.03 -53.97
N TRP A 8 4.23 -61.97 -54.39
CA TRP A 8 4.99 -61.12 -53.46
C TRP A 8 4.05 -60.16 -52.74
N THR A 9 3.61 -60.58 -51.55
CA THR A 9 2.90 -59.74 -50.58
C THR A 9 3.81 -58.61 -50.11
N VAL A 10 3.47 -57.38 -50.48
CA VAL A 10 4.14 -56.16 -50.03
C VAL A 10 3.83 -55.96 -48.55
N CYS A 11 4.78 -56.27 -47.67
CA CYS A 11 4.71 -55.94 -46.24
C CYS A 11 4.99 -54.44 -46.06
N LEU A 12 3.93 -53.64 -46.02
CA LEU A 12 3.99 -52.23 -45.65
C LEU A 12 4.21 -52.13 -44.14
N SER A 13 5.46 -52.06 -43.70
CA SER A 13 5.83 -51.77 -42.32
C SER A 13 5.56 -50.29 -42.02
N LEU A 14 4.35 -50.01 -41.54
CA LEU A 14 4.01 -48.73 -40.91
C LEU A 14 4.78 -48.62 -39.59
N PHE A 15 5.95 -48.00 -39.63
CA PHE A 15 6.60 -47.49 -38.43
C PHE A 15 5.77 -46.32 -37.91
N ILE A 16 4.89 -46.61 -36.95
CA ILE A 16 4.18 -45.59 -36.18
C ILE A 16 5.19 -44.92 -35.25
N ASN A 17 5.75 -43.79 -35.69
CA ASN A 17 6.48 -42.89 -34.80
C ASN A 17 5.46 -42.28 -33.81
N HIS A 18 5.45 -42.75 -32.56
CA HIS A 18 4.83 -42.02 -31.46
C HIS A 18 5.70 -40.79 -31.14
N GLY A 19 5.50 -39.72 -31.92
CA GLY A 19 5.92 -38.39 -31.53
C GLY A 19 5.14 -37.99 -30.28
N PHE A 20 5.81 -38.00 -29.13
CA PHE A 20 5.29 -37.37 -27.91
C PHE A 20 5.05 -35.89 -28.24
N ALA A 21 3.80 -35.51 -28.43
CA ALA A 21 3.37 -34.12 -28.50
C ALA A 21 3.53 -33.52 -27.09
N GLY A 22 4.74 -33.08 -26.76
CA GLY A 22 4.95 -32.22 -25.61
C GLY A 22 4.08 -30.98 -25.77
N LYS A 23 3.17 -30.75 -24.83
CA LYS A 23 2.44 -29.47 -24.72
C LYS A 23 3.45 -28.36 -24.49
N MET A 24 3.92 -27.76 -25.57
CA MET A 24 4.66 -26.52 -25.52
C MET A 24 3.63 -25.43 -25.23
N LYS A 25 3.58 -24.99 -23.96
CA LYS A 25 2.83 -23.79 -23.60
C LYS A 25 3.65 -22.63 -24.17
N ILE A 26 3.10 -21.96 -25.18
CA ILE A 26 3.66 -20.72 -25.74
C ILE A 26 3.96 -19.78 -24.55
N VAL A 27 5.23 -19.46 -24.39
CA VAL A 27 5.65 -18.29 -23.60
C VAL A 27 5.31 -17.10 -24.49
N GLU A 28 4.37 -16.28 -24.05
CA GLU A 28 4.10 -15.02 -24.74
C GLU A 28 5.40 -14.18 -24.75
N GLU A 29 5.86 -13.87 -25.96
CA GLU A 29 6.97 -12.98 -26.21
C GLU A 29 6.62 -11.53 -25.80
N PRO A 30 7.65 -10.71 -25.51
CA PRO A 30 7.53 -9.55 -24.64
C PRO A 30 6.78 -8.41 -25.32
N ASN A 31 5.83 -7.84 -24.57
CA ASN A 31 5.17 -6.54 -24.74
C ASN A 31 5.68 -5.68 -25.92
N THR A 32 5.01 -5.81 -27.06
CA THR A 32 5.10 -4.84 -28.16
C THR A 32 4.47 -3.52 -27.69
N PHE A 33 5.29 -2.49 -27.59
CA PHE A 33 4.86 -1.10 -27.37
C PHE A 33 3.80 -0.70 -28.42
N GLY A 34 2.62 -0.25 -27.96
CA GLY A 34 1.75 0.62 -28.76
C GLY A 34 0.26 0.30 -28.72
N LEU A 35 -0.49 1.29 -28.22
CA LEU A 35 -1.92 1.57 -28.39
C LEU A 35 -2.96 0.82 -27.53
N ASN A 36 -3.48 1.58 -26.55
CA ASN A 36 -4.86 1.61 -26.06
C ASN A 36 -5.54 0.26 -25.82
N ASN A 37 -5.24 -0.34 -24.67
CA ASN A 37 -6.17 -1.29 -24.06
C ASN A 37 -6.44 -0.90 -22.61
N HIS A 38 -7.61 -0.31 -22.36
CA HIS A 38 -8.11 0.06 -21.01
C HIS A 38 -8.50 -1.17 -20.16
N PHE A 39 -8.12 -2.38 -20.58
CA PHE A 39 -8.56 -3.66 -19.99
C PHE A 39 -7.40 -4.58 -19.57
N MET A 40 -6.20 -4.03 -19.37
CA MET A 40 -5.06 -4.75 -18.75
C MET A 40 -4.34 -3.92 -17.66
N ALA A 41 -5.06 -3.05 -16.95
CA ALA A 41 -4.56 -2.36 -15.75
C ALA A 41 -4.95 -3.08 -14.44
N GLN A 42 -5.24 -4.39 -14.48
CA GLN A 42 -5.47 -5.22 -13.30
C GLN A 42 -4.32 -6.18 -13.05
N GLY A 43 -3.08 -5.69 -13.14
CA GLY A 43 -2.01 -6.27 -12.34
C GLY A 43 -2.40 -6.10 -10.87
N SER A 44 -2.83 -7.19 -10.23
CA SER A 44 -3.14 -7.35 -8.79
C SER A 44 -3.22 -6.03 -7.99
N ARG A 45 -4.32 -5.29 -8.14
CA ARG A 45 -4.57 -4.12 -7.28
C ARG A 45 -4.64 -4.62 -5.85
N LEU A 46 -3.71 -4.19 -5.00
CA LEU A 46 -3.69 -4.53 -3.58
C LEU A 46 -5.06 -4.24 -2.97
N GLN A 47 -5.64 -5.21 -2.28
CA GLN A 47 -6.95 -5.09 -1.64
C GLN A 47 -6.73 -4.89 -0.13
N PRO A 48 -7.15 -3.73 0.43
CA PRO A 48 -7.04 -3.49 1.86
C PRO A 48 -7.99 -4.42 2.63
N LYS A 49 -7.54 -4.88 3.80
CA LYS A 49 -8.35 -5.74 4.69
C LYS A 49 -9.51 -4.99 5.34
N ALA A 50 -9.42 -3.67 5.42
CA ALA A 50 -10.42 -2.78 6.01
C ALA A 50 -10.61 -1.54 5.14
N THR A 51 -11.78 -0.92 5.26
CA THR A 51 -11.98 0.42 4.67
C THR A 51 -11.24 1.46 5.50
N PRO A 52 -10.58 2.44 4.89
CA PRO A 52 -10.00 3.56 5.62
C PRO A 52 -11.05 4.32 6.43
N SER A 53 -10.63 4.90 7.55
CA SER A 53 -11.46 5.84 8.29
C SER A 53 -11.89 7.02 7.40
N PRO A 54 -13.02 7.69 7.70
CA PRO A 54 -13.34 8.96 7.06
C PRO A 54 -12.19 9.97 7.19
N ALA A 55 -12.00 10.82 6.18
CA ALA A 55 -11.03 11.90 6.26
C ALA A 55 -11.43 12.87 7.41
N SER A 56 -10.49 13.14 8.30
CA SER A 56 -10.68 13.96 9.50
C SER A 56 -9.42 14.76 9.82
N GLY A 57 -9.49 15.62 10.84
CA GLY A 57 -8.39 16.46 11.30
C GLY A 57 -8.26 17.76 10.49
N PRO A 58 -7.03 18.26 10.25
CA PRO A 58 -6.85 19.58 9.66
C PRO A 58 -7.42 19.68 8.25
N VAL A 59 -8.48 20.48 8.09
CA VAL A 59 -9.25 20.61 6.84
C VAL A 59 -8.38 20.97 5.63
N HIS A 60 -7.35 21.80 5.82
CA HIS A 60 -6.45 22.19 4.73
C HIS A 60 -5.61 21.02 4.19
N LEU A 61 -5.44 19.92 4.93
CA LEU A 61 -4.79 18.70 4.46
C LEU A 61 -5.72 17.84 3.61
N HIS A 62 -7.04 18.01 3.67
CA HIS A 62 -7.99 17.23 2.87
C HIS A 62 -7.76 17.38 1.36
N ARG A 63 -7.12 18.46 0.90
CA ARG A 63 -6.70 18.65 -0.50
C ARG A 63 -5.64 17.66 -1.00
N LEU A 64 -5.05 16.88 -0.08
CA LEU A 64 -4.14 15.78 -0.39
C LEU A 64 -4.89 14.46 -0.61
N ALA A 65 -6.15 14.36 -0.19
CA ALA A 65 -6.96 13.17 -0.41
C ALA A 65 -7.11 12.90 -1.92
N GLY A 66 -6.99 11.63 -2.31
CA GLY A 66 -7.03 11.20 -3.70
C GLY A 66 -5.75 11.45 -4.50
N LYS A 67 -4.70 12.03 -3.88
CA LYS A 67 -3.35 12.12 -4.46
C LYS A 67 -2.45 11.09 -3.80
N CYS A 68 -1.50 10.58 -4.57
CA CYS A 68 -0.51 9.61 -4.10
C CYS A 68 0.90 10.10 -4.41
N PHE A 69 1.80 9.89 -3.46
CA PHE A 69 3.18 10.35 -3.52
C PHE A 69 4.11 9.16 -3.34
N SER A 70 5.03 8.98 -4.29
CA SER A 70 5.93 7.83 -4.27
C SER A 70 7.37 8.20 -4.03
N LEU A 71 8.08 7.32 -3.33
CA LEU A 71 9.53 7.36 -3.15
C LEU A 71 10.09 5.98 -3.50
N THR A 72 11.09 5.93 -4.37
CA THR A 72 11.83 4.69 -4.64
C THR A 72 13.14 4.74 -3.87
N GLU A 73 13.33 3.77 -2.98
CA GLU A 73 14.53 3.61 -2.18
C GLU A 73 15.04 2.18 -2.32
N SER A 74 16.30 2.04 -2.73
CA SER A 74 16.92 0.76 -3.08
C SER A 74 16.08 -0.01 -4.12
N THR A 75 15.51 -1.17 -3.75
CA THR A 75 14.70 -2.02 -4.63
C THR A 75 13.21 -1.88 -4.39
N TYR A 76 12.76 -0.94 -3.55
CA TYR A 76 11.35 -0.79 -3.19
C TYR A 76 10.82 0.59 -3.60
N LYS A 77 9.62 0.59 -4.20
CA LYS A 77 8.81 1.79 -4.40
C LYS A 77 7.75 1.83 -3.29
N TYR A 78 7.81 2.86 -2.47
CA TYR A 78 6.79 3.18 -1.49
C TYR A 78 5.82 4.19 -2.08
N GLU A 79 4.54 4.06 -1.74
CA GLU A 79 3.51 4.98 -2.18
C GLU A 79 2.60 5.33 -1.00
N PHE A 80 2.45 6.62 -0.74
CA PHE A 80 1.60 7.15 0.30
C PHE A 80 0.45 7.95 -0.31
N CYS A 81 -0.78 7.51 -0.04
CA CYS A 81 -2.01 8.20 -0.41
C CYS A 81 -2.70 8.69 0.88
N PRO A 82 -2.59 9.99 1.24
CA PRO A 82 -3.23 10.54 2.43
C PRO A 82 -4.71 10.21 2.50
N PHE A 83 -5.16 9.80 3.69
CA PHE A 83 -6.52 9.35 4.01
C PHE A 83 -6.96 8.06 3.31
N HIS A 84 -6.02 7.31 2.74
CA HIS A 84 -6.29 6.02 2.10
C HIS A 84 -5.39 4.92 2.64
N ASN A 85 -4.17 4.77 2.13
CA ASN A 85 -3.24 3.73 2.53
C ASN A 85 -1.78 4.08 2.19
N VAL A 86 -0.86 3.27 2.72
CA VAL A 86 0.56 3.22 2.36
C VAL A 86 0.83 1.86 1.75
N THR A 87 1.52 1.82 0.61
CA THR A 87 1.90 0.57 -0.06
C THR A 87 3.41 0.50 -0.32
N GLN A 88 3.89 -0.74 -0.45
CA GLN A 88 5.26 -1.06 -0.86
C GLN A 88 5.21 -1.99 -2.06
N HIS A 89 6.06 -1.72 -3.05
CA HIS A 89 6.20 -2.53 -4.26
C HIS A 89 7.69 -2.78 -4.53
N GLU A 90 8.12 -4.04 -4.42
CA GLU A 90 9.44 -4.47 -4.88
C GLU A 90 9.56 -4.25 -6.40
N GLN A 91 10.63 -3.59 -6.83
CA GLN A 91 10.89 -3.21 -8.22
C GLN A 91 11.79 -4.23 -8.94
N SER A 92 11.97 -5.43 -8.39
CA SER A 92 12.80 -6.47 -9.01
C SER A 92 12.04 -7.16 -10.16
N PHE A 93 12.77 -7.66 -11.15
CA PHE A 93 12.19 -8.42 -12.27
C PHE A 93 11.77 -9.85 -11.89
N ARG A 94 11.58 -10.13 -10.60
CA ARG A 94 11.16 -11.44 -10.11
C ARG A 94 9.67 -11.63 -10.38
N TRP A 95 9.29 -12.82 -10.83
CA TRP A 95 7.89 -13.18 -11.04
C TRP A 95 7.05 -13.13 -9.75
N ASN A 96 7.69 -13.19 -8.58
CA ASN A 96 7.09 -13.14 -7.25
C ASN A 96 7.56 -11.94 -6.42
N ALA A 97 7.84 -10.80 -7.07
CA ALA A 97 8.21 -9.57 -6.38
C ALA A 97 7.15 -9.19 -5.32
N TYR A 98 7.59 -8.84 -4.12
CA TYR A 98 6.67 -8.49 -3.04
C TYR A 98 5.91 -7.21 -3.35
N SER A 99 4.59 -7.20 -3.12
CA SER A 99 3.77 -5.99 -3.09
C SER A 99 2.78 -6.11 -1.94
N GLY A 100 2.66 -5.06 -1.13
CA GLY A 100 1.83 -5.12 0.06
C GLY A 100 1.44 -3.78 0.63
N ILE A 101 0.47 -3.82 1.54
CA ILE A 101 -0.06 -2.65 2.25
C ILE A 101 0.68 -2.53 3.59
N LEU A 102 1.30 -1.37 3.83
CA LEU A 102 2.03 -1.07 5.08
C LEU A 102 1.14 -0.40 6.14
N GLY A 103 -0.06 0.04 5.74
CA GLY A 103 -1.07 0.60 6.64
C GLY A 103 -2.21 1.23 5.87
N ILE A 104 -3.36 1.34 6.53
CA ILE A 104 -4.60 1.94 6.05
C ILE A 104 -4.93 3.10 6.99
N TRP A 105 -5.40 4.21 6.45
CA TRP A 105 -5.70 5.41 7.26
C TRP A 105 -6.67 5.10 8.41
N GLN A 106 -6.24 5.42 9.64
CA GLN A 106 -6.99 5.17 10.87
C GLN A 106 -7.35 6.46 11.60
N GLU A 107 -6.33 7.14 12.16
CA GLU A 107 -6.53 8.25 13.09
C GLU A 107 -5.29 9.14 13.19
N TRP A 108 -5.49 10.34 13.72
CA TRP A 108 -4.40 11.24 14.05
C TRP A 108 -3.84 10.93 15.44
N GLU A 109 -2.51 10.92 15.55
CA GLU A 109 -1.83 11.04 16.84
C GLU A 109 -1.84 12.50 17.29
N MET A 110 -2.15 12.71 18.57
CA MET A 110 -2.23 14.03 19.18
C MET A 110 -1.37 14.06 20.45
N ALA A 111 -0.54 15.09 20.58
CA ALA A 111 0.19 15.39 21.80
C ALA A 111 0.24 16.90 22.02
N ASN A 112 0.06 17.33 23.28
CA ASN A 112 0.13 18.76 23.66
C ASN A 112 -0.75 19.66 22.77
N ASN A 113 -1.99 19.26 22.51
CA ASN A 113 -2.96 19.98 21.66
C ASN A 113 -2.53 20.16 20.19
N THR A 114 -1.59 19.33 19.71
CA THR A 114 -1.11 19.34 18.34
C THR A 114 -1.17 17.96 17.70
N TYR A 115 -1.44 17.91 16.40
CA TYR A 115 -1.31 16.71 15.60
C TYR A 115 0.17 16.40 15.35
N THR A 116 0.63 15.25 15.82
CA THR A 116 2.04 14.84 15.74
C THR A 116 2.30 13.80 14.66
N GLY A 117 1.27 13.08 14.22
CA GLY A 117 1.42 12.10 13.16
C GLY A 117 0.08 11.52 12.71
N MET A 118 0.12 10.86 11.56
CA MET A 118 -1.01 10.16 10.96
C MET A 118 -0.75 8.66 11.09
N TRP A 119 -1.59 7.97 11.85
CA TRP A 119 -1.47 6.52 12.02
C TRP A 119 -2.19 5.78 10.89
N MET A 120 -1.43 4.93 10.20
CA MET A 120 -1.90 4.03 9.17
C MET A 120 -1.76 2.60 9.71
N ARG A 121 -2.86 1.92 10.05
CA ARG A 121 -2.85 0.62 10.72
C ARG A 121 -3.45 -0.47 9.84
N ASP A 122 -3.48 -1.71 10.33
CA ASP A 122 -4.12 -2.84 9.65
C ASP A 122 -3.63 -3.12 8.23
N GLY A 123 -2.32 -2.95 8.01
CA GLY A 123 -1.65 -3.42 6.81
C GLY A 123 -1.60 -4.94 6.70
N ASP A 124 -0.77 -5.42 5.78
CA ASP A 124 -0.58 -6.84 5.55
C ASP A 124 -0.02 -7.54 6.78
N THR A 125 -0.39 -8.82 6.95
CA THR A 125 0.04 -9.60 8.10
C THR A 125 1.56 -9.76 8.10
N CYS A 126 2.15 -9.60 9.28
CA CYS A 126 3.56 -9.76 9.54
C CYS A 126 3.77 -10.51 10.86
N GLY A 127 3.96 -11.82 10.77
CA GLY A 127 4.06 -12.68 11.94
C GLY A 127 2.77 -12.60 12.77
N THR A 128 2.89 -12.10 14.00
CA THR A 128 1.78 -11.99 14.97
C THR A 128 1.05 -10.64 14.94
N ARG A 129 1.50 -9.68 14.13
CA ARG A 129 0.89 -8.35 14.02
C ARG A 129 0.62 -7.95 12.57
N ASN A 130 -0.20 -6.93 12.37
CA ASN A 130 -0.32 -6.29 11.07
C ASN A 130 0.77 -5.23 10.93
N ARG A 131 1.18 -4.94 9.69
CA ARG A 131 2.04 -3.78 9.43
C ARG A 131 1.31 -2.49 9.79
N GLU A 132 2.04 -1.55 10.36
CA GLU A 132 1.55 -0.22 10.66
C GLU A 132 2.60 0.83 10.30
N THR A 133 2.13 2.02 9.96
CA THR A 133 2.97 3.13 9.52
C THR A 133 2.56 4.42 10.21
N LYS A 134 3.52 5.13 10.79
CA LYS A 134 3.35 6.50 11.28
C LYS A 134 3.87 7.48 10.24
N VAL A 135 3.01 8.37 9.76
CA VAL A 135 3.41 9.44 8.83
C VAL A 135 3.56 10.75 9.59
N ILE A 136 4.73 11.37 9.49
CA ILE A 136 5.08 12.65 10.11
C ILE A 136 5.12 13.71 9.02
N PHE A 137 4.42 14.83 9.24
CA PHE A 137 4.36 15.93 8.28
C PHE A 137 5.44 16.97 8.59
N VAL A 138 6.20 17.38 7.58
CA VAL A 138 7.27 18.38 7.70
C VAL A 138 7.06 19.50 6.69
N CYS A 139 7.30 20.74 7.12
CA CYS A 139 7.21 21.91 6.25
C CYS A 139 8.26 21.84 5.12
N SER A 140 7.82 22.05 3.88
CA SER A 140 8.68 22.12 2.69
C SER A 140 8.01 22.93 1.59
N THR A 141 8.74 23.27 0.52
CA THR A 141 8.20 24.03 -0.61
C THR A 141 7.29 23.20 -1.52
N SER A 142 7.34 21.88 -1.43
CA SER A 142 6.58 20.96 -2.28
C SER A 142 6.03 19.77 -1.49
N SER A 143 4.92 19.19 -1.96
CA SER A 143 4.35 17.98 -1.37
C SER A 143 5.03 16.73 -1.95
N LYS A 144 5.77 15.98 -1.12
CA LYS A 144 6.45 14.75 -1.54
C LYS A 144 6.69 13.79 -0.36
N LEU A 145 6.78 12.50 -0.67
CA LEU A 145 7.30 11.52 0.27
C LEU A 145 8.82 11.65 0.32
N ALA A 146 9.36 12.10 1.45
CA ALA A 146 10.77 12.48 1.57
C ALA A 146 11.64 11.36 2.14
N GLN A 147 11.13 10.59 3.09
CA GLN A 147 11.86 9.49 3.73
C GLN A 147 10.91 8.36 4.13
N VAL A 148 11.42 7.13 4.06
CA VAL A 148 10.79 5.92 4.60
C VAL A 148 11.82 5.20 5.47
N SER A 149 11.37 4.63 6.58
CA SER A 149 12.20 3.80 7.45
C SER A 149 11.38 2.71 8.13
N GLU A 150 12.03 1.61 8.53
CA GLU A 150 11.44 0.54 9.34
C GLU A 150 12.17 0.51 10.70
N PRO A 151 11.80 1.40 11.65
CA PRO A 151 12.47 1.48 12.96
C PRO A 151 12.36 0.20 13.79
N SER A 152 11.30 -0.58 13.61
CA SER A 152 11.16 -1.92 14.17
C SER A 152 10.39 -2.81 13.20
N THR A 153 10.56 -4.12 13.32
CA THR A 153 9.96 -5.08 12.38
C THR A 153 8.47 -4.83 12.20
N CYS A 154 8.07 -4.52 10.96
CA CYS A 154 6.70 -4.25 10.55
C CYS A 154 6.05 -2.99 11.11
N VAL A 155 6.85 -2.10 11.69
CA VAL A 155 6.48 -0.72 12.04
C VAL A 155 7.29 0.22 11.17
N TYR A 156 6.60 1.03 10.39
CA TYR A 156 7.23 1.96 9.45
C TYR A 156 7.06 3.40 9.91
N SER A 157 8.02 4.25 9.56
CA SER A 157 7.94 5.69 9.75
C SER A 157 8.24 6.41 8.44
N LEU A 158 7.32 7.29 8.05
CA LEU A 158 7.39 8.10 6.84
C LEU A 158 7.52 9.57 7.21
N ILE A 159 8.41 10.28 6.52
CA ILE A 159 8.45 11.74 6.53
C ILE A 159 7.81 12.24 5.25
N PHE A 160 6.68 12.92 5.39
CA PHE A 160 5.97 13.56 4.30
C PHE A 160 6.18 15.07 4.34
N GLU A 161 6.85 15.60 3.33
CA GLU A 161 7.08 17.02 3.18
C GLU A 161 5.89 17.69 2.50
N THR A 162 5.45 18.86 2.98
CA THR A 162 4.38 19.63 2.34
C THR A 162 4.36 21.10 2.78
N PRO A 163 4.02 22.05 1.90
CA PRO A 163 3.86 23.47 2.29
C PRO A 163 2.66 23.70 3.21
N LEU A 164 1.75 22.73 3.29
CA LEU A 164 0.50 22.83 4.03
C LEU A 164 0.69 22.85 5.55
N VAL A 165 1.86 22.43 6.04
CA VAL A 165 2.18 22.42 7.48
C VAL A 165 3.24 23.44 7.89
N CYS A 166 3.48 24.45 7.04
CA CYS A 166 4.49 25.48 7.31
C CYS A 166 4.03 26.60 8.24
N HIS A 167 2.72 26.81 8.36
CA HIS A 167 2.19 27.81 9.28
C HIS A 167 2.27 27.26 10.71
N PRO A 168 2.72 28.02 11.73
CA PRO A 168 2.91 27.51 13.09
C PRO A 168 1.63 26.93 13.71
N HIS A 169 0.47 27.37 13.24
CA HIS A 169 -0.83 26.92 13.74
C HIS A 169 -1.50 25.83 12.88
N SER A 170 -0.85 25.32 11.82
CA SER A 170 -1.47 24.36 10.90
C SER A 170 -1.79 23.02 11.57
N LEU A 171 -1.06 22.64 12.61
CA LEU A 171 -1.24 21.34 13.27
C LEU A 171 -1.88 21.47 14.66
N LEU A 172 -2.40 22.64 15.04
CA LEU A 172 -3.14 22.76 16.30
C LEU A 172 -4.47 21.99 16.20
N VAL A 173 -4.82 21.25 17.24
CA VAL A 173 -6.06 20.44 17.28
C VAL A 173 -7.28 21.35 17.45
N TYR A 174 -7.34 22.11 18.53
CA TYR A 174 -8.53 22.88 18.93
C TYR A 174 -9.08 23.81 17.82
N PRO A 175 -8.27 24.58 17.07
CA PRO A 175 -8.77 25.45 16.01
C PRO A 175 -9.30 24.69 14.78
N THR A 176 -9.01 23.40 14.65
CA THR A 176 -9.49 22.56 13.53
C THR A 176 -10.78 21.83 13.87
N LEU A 177 -11.19 21.83 15.13
CA LEU A 177 -12.43 21.22 15.59
C LEU A 177 -13.65 22.04 15.16
N THR A 178 -14.78 21.37 14.98
CA THR A 178 -16.09 22.04 14.80
C THR A 178 -16.56 22.63 16.14
N GLU A 179 -17.50 23.58 16.14
CA GLU A 179 -18.04 24.16 17.38
C GLU A 179 -18.56 23.10 18.36
N LYS A 180 -19.21 22.05 17.82
CA LYS A 180 -19.67 20.90 18.63
C LYS A 180 -18.50 20.17 19.28
N LEU A 181 -17.44 19.89 18.52
CA LEU A 181 -16.25 19.20 19.01
C LEU A 181 -15.42 20.08 19.96
N GLN A 182 -15.43 21.40 19.79
CA GLN A 182 -14.82 22.33 20.72
C GLN A 182 -15.56 22.31 22.07
N GLY A 183 -16.89 22.30 22.07
CA GLY A 183 -17.67 22.13 23.31
C GLY A 183 -17.36 20.81 24.01
N GLU A 184 -17.35 19.70 23.28
CA GLU A 184 -16.98 18.38 23.82
C GLU A 184 -15.52 18.36 24.35
N TRP A 185 -14.62 19.08 23.68
CA TRP A 185 -13.24 19.23 24.11
C TRP A 185 -13.15 20.03 25.41
N ASP A 186 -13.84 21.16 25.51
CA ASP A 186 -13.85 22.03 26.69
C ASP A 186 -14.42 21.28 27.91
N GLU A 187 -15.48 20.49 27.71
CA GLU A 187 -16.05 19.61 28.75
C GLU A 187 -15.04 18.55 29.22
N ALA A 188 -14.35 17.89 28.29
CA ALA A 188 -13.34 16.88 28.63
C ALA A 188 -12.13 17.51 29.35
N GLU A 189 -11.68 18.68 28.91
CA GLU A 189 -10.58 19.43 29.54
C GLU A 189 -10.95 19.84 30.98
N GLN A 190 -12.17 20.34 31.18
CA GLN A 190 -12.69 20.68 32.50
C GLN A 190 -12.75 19.44 33.41
N ALA A 191 -13.27 18.31 32.90
CA ALA A 191 -13.32 17.06 33.64
C ALA A 191 -11.92 16.55 34.02
N ARG A 192 -10.92 16.74 33.16
CA ARG A 192 -9.52 16.40 33.47
C ARG A 192 -8.96 17.30 34.58
N TYR A 193 -9.21 18.60 34.50
CA TYR A 193 -8.79 19.57 35.51
C TYR A 193 -9.42 19.25 36.89
N GLU A 194 -10.67 18.81 36.90
CA GLU A 194 -11.39 18.36 38.09
C GLU A 194 -10.96 16.96 38.58
N GLY A 195 -10.08 16.27 37.85
CA GLY A 195 -9.57 14.94 38.20
C GLY A 195 -10.59 13.80 37.99
N LEU A 196 -11.63 14.02 37.20
CA LEU A 196 -12.68 13.04 36.90
C LEU A 196 -12.27 12.06 35.79
N ILE A 197 -11.30 12.45 34.95
CA ILE A 197 -10.73 11.63 33.88
C ILE A 197 -9.21 11.67 33.90
N THR A 198 -8.56 10.56 33.57
CA THR A 198 -7.10 10.44 33.43
C THR A 198 -6.73 10.35 31.96
N GLU A 199 -5.52 10.80 31.60
CA GLU A 199 -4.97 10.52 30.27
C GLU A 199 -4.86 9.00 30.06
N GLN A 200 -5.16 8.53 28.85
CA GLN A 200 -4.77 7.19 28.44
C GLN A 200 -3.26 7.18 28.28
N VAL A 201 -2.55 6.73 29.31
CA VAL A 201 -1.13 6.41 29.20
C VAL A 201 -1.04 5.16 28.32
N GLU A 202 -0.68 5.30 27.05
CA GLU A 202 -0.20 4.18 26.24
C GLU A 202 1.08 3.64 26.88
N GLN A 203 0.92 2.78 27.89
CA GLN A 203 2.01 1.95 28.39
C GLN A 203 2.35 0.94 27.31
N PHE A 204 3.29 1.30 26.45
CA PHE A 204 4.06 0.33 25.68
C PHE A 204 4.83 -0.54 26.69
N GLY A 205 4.29 -1.75 26.94
CA GLY A 205 5.01 -2.87 27.54
C GLY A 205 5.87 -3.60 26.53
#